data_AF-A0A6D2JL47-F1
#
_entry.id   AF-A0A6D2JL47-F1
#
_cell.length_a   1.000
_cell.length_b   1.000
_cell.length_c   1.000
_cell.angle_alpha   90.00
_cell.angle_beta   90.00
_cell.angle_gamma   90.00
#
_symmetry.space_group_name_H-M   'P 1'
#
loop_
_entity.id
_entity.type
_entity.pdbx_description
1 polymer ?
#
loop_
_entity_poly.entity_id
_entity_poly.type
_entity_poly.pdbx_seq_one_letter_code
_entity_poly.pdbx_strand_id
1 'polypeptide(L)'
;MHWLAWRKLCRHKRDGGLGFRVIEDFNTTLLAKQLWRLMDNPESLFAKVFKGRYYRNSSPMDPIRSYSSSYGWQSIISARPLVQKGLIKRVGSGSSISVWYDPWISDSRPRSAICKGFNFYPQLMVSQLINSRSSTWNLPLLHQLFESEEIARITGITIATSSKPDPCGWIFTKTGRYTVKSGYSLLQELTEAEALPVFGPDTRKLQAQSWMVFSNDDQDPRDVLESAITEARAWAAAQTVPARESRNLVPHTEPNLVAEWCQVDGAWKETDCRVGLGEGYHLYSRAGSSSWAMQCMLIHNKQRMNFQTDCTDLVKMVSAPREWLAFANLLEEVEKCRRQFKTFSLTHIPRTKNTKADKLARSARAQPYDVYYINSVPPVSLPEPR
;
A
#
# COMPACT_ATOMS: atom_id res chain seq x y z
N MET A 1 -20.86 -10.15 -6.94
CA MET A 1 -20.25 -9.01 -6.23
C MET A 1 -18.75 -9.02 -6.52
N HIS A 2 -18.21 -7.98 -7.14
CA HIS A 2 -16.77 -7.89 -7.41
C HIS A 2 -16.04 -7.40 -6.15
N TRP A 3 -15.10 -8.19 -5.66
CA TRP A 3 -14.33 -7.87 -4.46
C TRP A 3 -13.32 -6.76 -4.78
N LEU A 4 -13.54 -5.58 -4.21
CA LEU A 4 -12.61 -4.46 -4.26
C LEU A 4 -11.70 -4.52 -3.03
N ALA A 5 -10.38 -4.37 -3.23
CA ALA A 5 -9.42 -4.35 -2.14
C ALA A 5 -9.84 -3.33 -1.05
N TRP A 6 -9.68 -3.68 0.23
CA TRP A 6 -10.08 -2.84 1.37
C TRP A 6 -9.55 -1.40 1.25
N ARG A 7 -8.29 -1.24 0.86
CA ARG A 7 -7.69 0.08 0.59
C ARG A 7 -8.43 0.90 -0.47
N LYS A 8 -9.02 0.26 -1.50
CA LYS A 8 -9.85 0.95 -2.50
C LYS A 8 -11.20 1.37 -1.90
N LEU A 9 -11.80 0.53 -1.06
CA LEU A 9 -13.04 0.87 -0.34
C LEU A 9 -12.83 2.02 0.65
N CYS A 10 -11.64 2.12 1.26
CA CYS A 10 -11.31 3.19 2.20
C CYS A 10 -10.95 4.54 1.56
N ARG A 11 -10.82 4.61 0.22
CA ARG A 11 -10.64 5.89 -0.47
C ARG A 11 -11.87 6.78 -0.27
N HIS A 12 -11.68 8.09 -0.42
CA HIS A 12 -12.80 9.01 -0.39
C HIS A 12 -13.80 8.70 -1.51
N LYS A 13 -15.08 9.01 -1.27
CA LYS A 13 -16.17 8.81 -2.26
C LYS A 13 -15.89 9.50 -3.61
N ARG A 14 -15.23 10.67 -3.57
CA ARG A 14 -14.80 11.40 -4.77
C ARG A 14 -13.72 10.68 -5.59
N ASP A 15 -12.96 9.78 -4.95
CA ASP A 15 -11.84 9.05 -5.54
C ASP A 15 -12.25 7.59 -5.89
N GLY A 16 -13.55 7.31 -5.92
CA GLY A 16 -14.12 6.00 -6.26
C GLY A 16 -14.18 4.98 -5.11
N GLY A 17 -13.94 5.41 -3.87
CA GLY A 17 -14.09 4.56 -2.68
C GLY A 17 -15.46 4.69 -2.00
N LEU A 18 -15.66 3.94 -0.91
CA LEU A 18 -16.89 4.01 -0.09
C LEU A 18 -16.76 4.95 1.11
N GLY A 19 -15.56 5.47 1.38
CA GLY A 19 -15.28 6.38 2.49
C GLY A 19 -15.12 5.69 3.84
N PHE A 20 -14.88 4.37 3.86
CA PHE A 20 -14.46 3.67 5.07
C PHE A 20 -13.11 4.19 5.54
N ARG A 21 -12.83 4.10 6.85
CA ARG A 21 -11.54 4.53 7.39
C ARG A 21 -10.61 3.34 7.54
N VAL A 22 -9.36 3.50 7.12
CA VAL A 22 -8.26 2.61 7.50
C VAL A 22 -7.99 2.87 8.98
N ILE A 23 -8.11 1.83 9.81
CA ILE A 23 -8.04 1.97 11.27
C ILE A 23 -6.65 2.43 11.72
N GLU A 24 -5.60 1.95 11.06
CA GLU A 24 -4.21 2.32 11.33
C GLU A 24 -3.96 3.79 11.03
N ASP A 25 -4.37 4.27 9.86
CA ASP A 25 -4.24 5.67 9.47
C ASP A 25 -5.04 6.56 10.41
N PHE A 26 -6.25 6.13 10.77
CA PHE A 26 -7.09 6.87 11.70
C PHE A 26 -6.45 6.96 13.08
N ASN A 27 -5.90 5.87 13.61
CA ASN A 27 -5.16 5.88 14.86
C ASN A 27 -3.94 6.80 14.82
N THR A 28 -3.13 6.73 13.75
CA THR A 28 -1.99 7.66 13.55
C THR A 28 -2.43 9.12 13.57
N THR A 29 -3.59 9.45 13.01
CA THR A 29 -4.11 10.84 13.02
C THR A 29 -4.60 11.28 14.40
N LEU A 30 -5.13 10.37 15.21
CA LEU A 30 -5.48 10.63 16.60
C LEU A 30 -4.24 10.85 17.46
N LEU A 31 -3.20 10.04 17.26
CA LEU A 31 -1.91 10.19 17.93
C LEU A 31 -1.24 11.52 17.54
N ALA A 32 -1.26 11.89 16.26
CA ALA A 32 -0.80 13.20 15.79
C ALA A 32 -1.59 14.35 16.41
N LYS A 33 -2.91 14.19 16.67
CA LYS A 33 -3.70 15.18 17.40
C LYS A 33 -3.20 15.35 18.84
N GLN A 34 -2.83 14.26 19.52
CA GLN A 34 -2.25 14.35 20.87
C GLN A 34 -0.87 15.00 20.85
N LEU A 35 -0.01 14.64 19.89
CA LEU A 35 1.29 15.31 19.67
C LEU A 35 1.11 16.81 19.44
N TRP A 36 0.15 17.20 18.59
CA TRP A 36 -0.17 18.60 18.35
C TRP A 36 -0.60 19.33 19.63
N ARG A 37 -1.38 18.69 20.52
CA ARG A 37 -1.79 19.29 21.81
C ARG A 37 -0.61 19.59 22.73
N LEU A 38 0.46 18.78 22.68
CA LEU A 38 1.70 19.06 23.43
C LEU A 38 2.38 20.35 22.97
N MET A 39 2.21 20.71 21.69
CA MET A 39 2.78 21.92 21.09
C MET A 39 1.86 23.15 21.25
N ASP A 40 0.56 22.97 21.00
CA ASP A 40 -0.45 24.05 20.94
C ASP A 40 -0.89 24.50 22.34
N ASN A 41 -0.86 23.61 23.34
CA ASN A 41 -1.30 23.88 24.71
C ASN A 41 -0.25 23.46 25.75
N PRO A 42 0.94 24.11 25.77
CA PRO A 42 2.06 23.72 26.62
C PRO A 42 1.75 23.84 28.13
N GLU A 43 0.79 24.69 28.49
CA GLU A 43 0.40 24.92 29.89
C GLU A 43 -0.59 23.89 30.45
N SER A 44 -1.16 23.03 29.60
CA SER A 44 -2.04 21.97 30.03
C SER A 44 -1.32 20.96 30.93
N LEU A 45 -2.03 20.35 31.88
CA LEU A 45 -1.46 19.30 32.74
C LEU A 45 -0.83 18.17 31.91
N PHE A 46 -1.49 17.78 30.83
CA PHE A 46 -0.99 16.80 29.86
C PHE A 46 0.39 17.21 29.30
N ALA A 47 0.53 18.43 28.79
CA ALA A 47 1.80 18.90 28.24
C ALA A 47 2.88 19.06 29.33
N LYS A 48 2.55 19.58 30.51
CA LYS A 48 3.49 19.74 31.64
C LYS A 48 4.06 18.41 32.12
N VAL A 49 3.22 17.39 32.29
CA VAL A 49 3.64 16.04 32.71
C VAL A 49 4.56 15.40 31.66
N PHE A 50 4.15 15.44 30.38
CA PHE A 50 4.95 14.85 29.31
C PHE A 50 6.27 15.61 29.09
N LYS A 51 6.27 16.95 29.17
CA LYS A 51 7.49 17.77 29.10
C LYS A 51 8.45 17.41 30.24
N GLY A 52 7.97 17.39 31.48
CA GLY A 52 8.80 17.11 32.66
C GLY A 52 9.47 15.73 32.62
N ARG A 53 8.78 14.74 32.02
CA ARG A 53 9.24 13.35 31.93
C ARG A 53 10.06 13.02 30.69
N TYR A 54 9.70 13.55 29.52
CA TYR A 54 10.24 13.09 28.24
C TYR A 54 11.04 14.14 27.46
N TYR A 55 10.72 15.43 27.58
CA TYR A 55 11.35 16.49 26.78
C TYR A 55 11.56 17.80 27.55
N ARG A 56 12.19 17.72 28.73
CA ARG A 56 12.27 18.83 29.69
C ARG A 56 12.83 20.13 29.08
N ASN A 57 13.89 19.99 28.28
CA ASN A 57 14.62 21.09 27.66
C ASN A 57 14.62 21.01 26.11
N SER A 58 13.61 20.36 25.54
CA SER A 58 13.51 20.16 24.09
C SER A 58 12.06 20.33 23.61
N SER A 59 11.87 20.27 22.30
CA SER A 59 10.57 20.22 21.64
C SER A 59 10.12 18.77 21.46
N PRO A 60 8.81 18.45 21.55
CA PRO A 60 8.31 17.12 21.21
C PRO A 60 8.57 16.72 19.75
N MET A 61 8.94 17.67 18.88
CA MET A 61 9.36 17.42 17.50
C MET A 61 10.84 17.05 17.36
N ASP A 62 11.67 17.28 18.39
CA ASP A 62 13.09 16.96 18.37
C ASP A 62 13.33 15.45 18.48
N PRO A 63 14.45 14.92 17.95
CA PRO A 63 14.85 13.54 18.15
C PRO A 63 15.16 13.25 19.62
N ILE A 64 14.13 12.89 20.38
CA ILE A 64 14.20 12.60 21.81
C ILE A 64 14.56 11.13 22.02
N ARG A 65 15.70 10.87 22.66
CA ARG A 65 16.05 9.55 23.18
C ARG A 65 15.51 9.43 24.61
N SER A 66 14.64 8.44 24.85
CA SER A 66 14.10 8.16 26.18
C SER A 66 14.45 6.75 26.60
N TYR A 67 15.25 6.63 27.66
CA TYR A 67 15.75 5.37 28.20
C TYR A 67 14.65 4.52 28.89
N SER A 68 13.51 5.12 29.25
CA SER A 68 12.35 4.47 29.88
C SER A 68 11.03 5.02 29.33
N SER A 69 10.89 4.98 28.01
CA SER A 69 9.70 5.48 27.32
C SER A 69 8.48 4.61 27.62
N SER A 70 7.35 5.25 27.99
CA SER A 70 6.08 4.53 28.12
C SER A 70 5.50 4.22 26.76
N TYR A 71 4.66 3.18 26.67
CA TYR A 71 3.96 2.84 25.44
C TYR A 71 3.14 4.01 24.88
N GLY A 72 2.49 4.78 25.75
CA GLY A 72 1.73 5.98 25.36
C GLY A 72 2.63 7.05 24.74
N TRP A 73 3.82 7.31 25.31
CA TRP A 73 4.78 8.25 24.74
C TRP A 73 5.31 7.79 23.38
N GLN A 74 5.70 6.51 23.27
CA GLN A 74 6.17 5.94 22.01
C GLN A 74 5.09 6.04 20.91
N SER A 75 3.83 5.78 21.27
CA SER A 75 2.69 5.92 20.36
C SER A 75 2.44 7.36 19.93
N ILE A 76 2.58 8.34 20.82
CA ILE A 76 2.44 9.76 20.44
C ILE A 76 3.58 10.17 19.50
N ILE A 77 4.81 9.76 19.79
CA ILE A 77 5.98 10.11 18.99
C ILE A 77 6.01 9.40 17.63
N SER A 78 5.44 8.21 17.51
CA SER A 78 5.34 7.52 16.21
C SER A 78 4.57 8.32 15.16
N ALA A 79 3.68 9.22 15.59
CA ALA A 79 2.93 10.12 14.71
C ALA A 79 3.70 11.40 14.31
N ARG A 80 4.94 11.60 14.81
CA ARG A 80 5.77 12.76 14.49
C ARG A 80 6.01 12.96 12.98
N PRO A 81 6.32 11.94 12.18
CA PRO A 81 6.50 12.10 10.73
C PRO A 81 5.27 12.68 10.04
N LEU A 82 4.06 12.30 10.47
CA LEU A 82 2.81 12.88 9.96
C LEU A 82 2.73 14.38 10.27
N VAL A 83 3.03 14.76 11.51
CA VAL A 83 3.01 16.16 11.93
C VAL A 83 4.06 16.96 11.17
N GLN A 84 5.28 16.43 10.97
CA GLN A 84 6.34 17.11 10.21
C GLN A 84 5.91 17.45 8.77
N LYS A 85 5.18 16.56 8.11
CA LYS A 85 4.71 16.76 6.72
C LYS A 85 3.70 17.91 6.53
N GLY A 86 3.11 18.42 7.61
CA GLY A 86 2.16 19.56 7.56
C GLY A 86 2.45 20.70 8.52
N LEU A 87 3.54 20.59 9.29
CA LEU A 87 3.99 21.61 10.23
C LEU A 87 4.66 22.75 9.46
N ILE A 88 4.23 23.98 9.74
CA ILE A 88 4.82 25.20 9.21
C ILE A 88 5.09 26.18 10.36
N LYS A 89 6.25 26.84 10.39
CA LYS A 89 6.51 27.97 11.30
C LYS A 89 5.96 29.25 10.68
N ARG A 90 5.06 29.93 11.37
CA ARG A 90 4.49 31.20 10.90
C ARG A 90 5.36 32.35 11.39
N VAL A 91 5.69 33.26 10.49
CA VAL A 91 6.55 34.41 10.78
C VAL A 91 5.81 35.39 11.70
N GLY A 92 6.27 35.48 12.94
CA GLY A 92 5.93 36.54 13.89
C GLY A 92 7.08 37.55 13.94
N SER A 93 7.97 37.42 14.93
CA SER A 93 9.22 38.17 15.01
C SER A 93 10.30 37.67 14.04
N GLY A 94 10.20 36.41 13.61
CA GLY A 94 11.19 35.70 12.79
C GLY A 94 12.46 35.30 13.55
N SER A 95 12.55 35.58 14.85
CA SER A 95 13.77 35.38 15.65
C SER A 95 14.01 33.93 16.04
N SER A 96 13.01 33.05 15.89
CA SER A 96 13.11 31.61 16.20
C SER A 96 12.95 30.71 14.97
N ILE A 97 12.99 31.31 13.77
CA ILE A 97 12.89 30.62 12.48
C ILE A 97 14.21 30.72 11.74
N SER A 98 14.87 29.58 11.55
CA SER A 98 16.02 29.48 10.65
C SER A 98 15.55 29.49 9.20
N VAL A 99 16.17 30.35 8.38
CA VAL A 99 15.81 30.51 6.97
C VAL A 99 15.96 29.18 6.20
N TRP A 100 16.99 28.41 6.52
CA TRP A 100 17.44 27.26 5.74
C TRP A 100 16.97 25.90 6.25
N TYR A 101 16.63 25.80 7.54
CA TYR A 101 16.32 24.52 8.18
C TYR A 101 14.86 24.37 8.63
N ASP A 102 14.16 25.49 8.89
CA ASP A 102 12.78 25.43 9.34
C ASP A 102 11.78 25.50 8.18
N PRO A 103 10.63 24.81 8.27
CA PRO A 103 9.59 24.89 7.25
C PRO A 103 8.75 26.15 7.45
N TRP A 104 9.11 27.28 6.81
CA TRP A 104 8.38 28.56 6.96
C TRP A 104 7.80 29.10 5.64
N ILE A 105 8.19 28.52 4.49
CA ILE A 105 7.61 28.84 3.19
C ILE A 105 6.37 27.96 2.96
N SER A 106 5.25 28.62 2.64
CA SER A 106 4.01 27.95 2.27
C SER A 106 4.03 27.62 0.77
N ASP A 107 4.17 26.34 0.45
CA ASP A 107 4.05 25.80 -0.91
C ASP A 107 3.04 24.63 -0.87
N SER A 108 3.04 23.76 -1.87
CA SER A 108 2.34 22.45 -1.83
C SER A 108 2.65 21.67 -0.54
N ARG A 109 3.88 21.80 -0.04
CA ARG A 109 4.34 21.28 1.25
C ARG A 109 5.12 22.35 2.00
N PRO A 110 5.06 22.38 3.34
CA PRO A 110 5.91 23.26 4.13
C PRO A 110 7.38 22.92 3.89
N ARG A 111 8.19 23.94 3.60
CA ARG A 111 9.63 23.78 3.34
C ARG A 111 10.42 25.00 3.80
N SER A 112 11.73 24.83 3.93
CA SER A 112 12.66 25.93 4.13
C SER A 112 12.88 26.70 2.83
N ALA A 113 13.52 27.87 2.95
CA ALA A 113 13.81 28.70 1.79
C ALA A 113 14.96 28.11 0.95
N ILE A 114 14.91 28.34 -0.36
CA ILE A 114 15.90 27.82 -1.31
C ILE A 114 16.93 28.91 -1.61
N CYS A 115 18.20 28.64 -1.29
CA CYS A 115 19.29 29.59 -1.51
C CYS A 115 19.63 29.73 -3.00
N LYS A 116 19.97 30.96 -3.42
CA LYS A 116 20.61 31.23 -4.70
C LYS A 116 22.11 30.87 -4.61
N GLY A 117 22.46 29.70 -5.13
CA GLY A 117 23.85 29.24 -5.16
C GLY A 117 24.35 28.77 -3.79
N PHE A 118 25.52 29.25 -3.38
CA PHE A 118 26.16 28.82 -2.13
C PHE A 118 25.59 29.57 -0.91
N ASN A 119 25.26 28.81 0.15
CA ASN A 119 24.79 29.38 1.39
C ASN A 119 25.96 29.87 2.27
N PHE A 120 26.25 31.16 2.19
CA PHE A 120 27.29 31.80 3.02
C PHE A 120 26.86 32.06 4.47
N TYR A 121 25.56 31.97 4.79
CA TYR A 121 25.00 32.31 6.09
C TYR A 121 24.16 31.16 6.66
N PRO A 122 24.77 30.03 7.07
CA PRO A 122 24.03 28.85 7.51
C PRO A 122 23.14 29.09 8.74
N GLN A 123 23.46 30.10 9.57
CA GLN A 123 22.71 30.44 10.78
C GLN A 123 21.73 31.61 10.59
N LEU A 124 21.44 32.00 9.33
CA LEU A 124 20.56 33.13 9.04
C LEU A 124 19.15 32.89 9.60
N MET A 125 18.65 33.89 10.32
CA MET A 125 17.30 33.91 10.90
C MET A 125 16.36 34.78 10.08
N VAL A 126 15.07 34.43 10.05
CA VAL A 126 14.07 35.20 9.30
C VAL A 126 13.97 36.65 9.78
N SER A 127 14.19 36.91 11.07
CA SER A 127 14.23 38.27 11.63
C SER A 127 15.29 39.16 10.96
N GLN A 128 16.39 38.61 10.45
CA GLN A 128 17.44 39.36 9.77
C GLN A 128 17.07 39.74 8.33
N LEU A 129 16.06 39.08 7.77
CA LEU A 129 15.47 39.43 6.48
C LEU A 129 14.39 40.52 6.62
N ILE A 130 14.05 40.92 7.84
CA ILE A 130 12.98 41.89 8.14
C ILE A 130 13.60 43.20 8.64
N ASN A 131 13.15 44.32 8.09
CA ASN A 131 13.51 45.65 8.57
C ASN A 131 12.72 45.97 9.85
N SER A 132 13.41 46.03 11.00
CA SER A 132 12.79 46.22 12.31
C SER A 132 12.03 47.54 12.47
N ARG A 133 12.38 48.58 11.70
CA ARG A 133 11.76 49.92 11.77
C ARG A 133 10.50 50.06 10.92
N SER A 134 10.49 49.43 9.74
CA SER A 134 9.39 49.56 8.77
C SER A 134 8.44 48.34 8.78
N SER A 135 8.79 47.27 9.50
CA SER A 135 8.07 45.98 9.45
C SER A 135 7.90 45.46 8.02
N THR A 136 8.87 45.72 7.15
CA THR A 136 8.90 45.27 5.75
C THR A 136 10.08 44.34 5.49
N TRP A 137 9.97 43.50 4.47
CA TRP A 137 11.09 42.67 4.02
C TRP A 137 12.24 43.53 3.49
N ASN A 138 13.48 43.11 3.78
CA ASN A 138 14.69 43.71 3.25
C ASN A 138 14.93 43.23 1.81
N LEU A 139 14.25 43.88 0.85
CA LEU A 139 14.32 43.52 -0.57
C LEU A 139 15.76 43.46 -1.12
N PRO A 140 16.67 44.44 -0.84
CA PRO A 140 18.06 44.34 -1.28
C PRO A 140 18.75 43.04 -0.84
N LEU A 141 18.58 42.64 0.42
CA LEU A 141 19.15 41.41 0.95
C LEU A 141 18.47 40.17 0.34
N LEU A 142 17.16 40.21 0.11
CA LEU A 142 16.45 39.10 -0.53
C LEU A 142 16.93 38.86 -1.96
N HIS A 143 17.15 39.92 -2.75
CA HIS A 143 17.69 39.82 -4.11
C HIS A 143 19.11 39.24 -4.16
N GLN A 144 19.89 39.41 -3.10
CA GLN A 144 21.23 38.84 -2.99
C GLN A 144 21.19 37.33 -2.68
N LEU A 145 20.21 36.87 -1.89
CA LEU A 145 20.18 35.52 -1.32
C LEU A 145 19.25 34.54 -2.04
N PHE A 146 18.25 35.02 -2.79
CA PHE A 146 17.17 34.22 -3.34
C PHE A 146 16.93 34.52 -4.82
N GLU A 147 16.36 33.56 -5.55
CA GLU A 147 15.86 33.79 -6.91
C GLU A 147 14.49 34.47 -6.90
N SER A 148 14.12 35.15 -7.99
CA SER A 148 12.92 35.98 -8.08
C SER A 148 11.62 35.27 -7.67
N GLU A 149 11.47 33.99 -8.01
CA GLU A 149 10.30 33.18 -7.62
C GLU A 149 10.22 32.99 -6.10
N GLU A 150 11.36 32.75 -5.46
CA GLU A 150 11.43 32.56 -4.01
C GLU A 150 11.19 33.89 -3.28
N ILE A 151 11.69 35.00 -3.82
CA ILE A 151 11.41 36.35 -3.31
C ILE A 151 9.92 36.63 -3.33
N ALA A 152 9.20 36.27 -4.41
CA ALA A 152 7.75 36.46 -4.49
C ALA A 152 7.00 35.68 -3.39
N ARG A 153 7.46 34.46 -3.08
CA ARG A 153 6.88 33.64 -2.00
C ARG A 153 7.17 34.23 -0.61
N ILE A 154 8.41 34.68 -0.37
CA ILE A 154 8.81 35.30 0.90
C ILE A 154 8.04 36.60 1.13
N THR A 155 8.00 37.48 0.12
CA THR A 155 7.33 38.79 0.21
C THR A 155 5.81 38.68 0.33
N GLY A 156 5.22 37.58 -0.14
CA GLY A 156 3.80 37.25 0.08
C GLY A 156 3.45 36.91 1.53
N ILE A 157 4.44 36.63 2.39
CA ILE A 157 4.21 36.38 3.82
C ILE A 157 4.04 37.73 4.53
N THR A 158 2.88 37.92 5.15
CA THR A 158 2.57 39.12 5.93
C THR A 158 3.40 39.15 7.21
N ILE A 159 4.17 40.24 7.41
CA ILE A 159 4.91 40.49 8.64
C ILE A 159 3.97 41.15 9.65
N ALA A 160 3.93 40.63 10.88
CA ALA A 160 3.18 41.28 11.95
C ALA A 160 3.91 42.53 12.44
N THR A 161 3.19 43.66 12.59
CA THR A 161 3.72 44.91 13.16
C THR A 161 4.05 44.80 14.66
N SER A 162 3.44 43.83 15.35
CA SER A 162 3.74 43.51 16.75
C SER A 162 4.72 42.34 16.83
N SER A 163 5.75 42.45 17.66
CA SER A 163 6.67 41.34 18.01
C SER A 163 5.93 40.23 18.75
N LYS A 164 5.23 39.39 17.99
CA LYS A 164 4.60 38.16 18.46
C LYS A 164 5.61 37.01 18.33
N PRO A 165 5.55 36.01 19.22
CA PRO A 165 6.34 34.79 19.04
C PRO A 165 6.00 34.15 17.70
N ASP A 166 6.90 33.31 17.16
CA ASP A 166 6.69 32.57 15.91
C ASP A 166 5.89 31.28 16.19
N PRO A 167 4.56 31.23 15.98
CA PRO A 167 3.80 30.03 16.31
C PRO A 167 4.00 28.95 15.25
N CYS A 168 3.92 27.70 15.69
CA CYS A 168 3.71 26.58 14.78
C CYS A 168 2.28 26.60 14.22
N GLY A 169 2.14 26.23 12.97
CA GLY A 169 0.88 26.17 12.23
C GLY A 169 0.76 24.89 11.42
N TRP A 170 -0.46 24.56 11.05
CA TRP A 170 -0.82 23.43 10.21
C TRP A 170 -1.28 23.94 8.85
N ILE A 171 -0.57 23.62 7.77
CA ILE A 171 -0.81 24.22 6.45
C ILE A 171 -2.17 23.80 5.84
N PHE A 172 -2.69 22.62 6.19
CA PHE A 172 -3.91 22.06 5.60
C PHE A 172 -5.21 22.58 6.24
N THR A 173 -5.15 23.60 7.11
CA THR A 173 -6.34 24.23 7.69
C THR A 173 -6.21 25.75 7.68
N LYS A 174 -7.32 26.45 7.40
CA LYS A 174 -7.36 27.92 7.40
C LYS A 174 -7.00 28.51 8.78
N THR A 175 -7.37 27.81 9.85
CA THR A 175 -7.05 28.23 11.23
C THR A 175 -5.58 28.02 11.58
N GLY A 176 -4.86 27.17 10.85
CA GLY A 176 -3.52 26.72 11.24
C GLY A 176 -3.51 25.69 12.35
N ARG A 177 -4.67 25.18 12.77
CA ARG A 177 -4.76 24.15 13.81
C ARG A 177 -4.92 22.78 13.18
N TYR A 178 -4.19 21.79 13.70
CA TYR A 178 -4.35 20.41 13.26
C TYR A 178 -5.75 19.89 13.58
N THR A 179 -6.36 19.21 12.61
CA THR A 179 -7.59 18.41 12.82
C THR A 179 -7.35 16.97 12.40
N VAL A 180 -8.05 16.03 13.03
CA VAL A 180 -8.00 14.60 12.66
C VAL A 180 -8.38 14.42 11.20
N LYS A 181 -9.38 15.16 10.71
CA LYS A 181 -9.80 15.16 9.30
C LYS A 181 -8.66 15.56 8.37
N SER A 182 -8.01 16.70 8.62
CA SER A 182 -6.91 17.18 7.77
C SER A 182 -5.69 16.26 7.81
N GLY A 183 -5.37 15.67 8.97
CA GLY A 183 -4.30 14.69 9.07
C GLY A 183 -4.62 13.39 8.31
N TYR A 184 -5.87 12.94 8.36
CA TYR A 184 -6.31 11.73 7.65
C TYR A 184 -6.30 11.92 6.14
N SER A 185 -6.82 13.05 5.65
CA SER A 185 -6.74 13.39 4.22
C SER A 185 -5.30 13.43 3.75
N LEU A 186 -4.40 14.01 4.55
CA LEU A 186 -2.98 14.00 4.25
C LEU A 186 -2.41 12.57 4.13
N LEU A 187 -2.70 11.66 5.06
CA LEU A 187 -2.22 10.27 4.98
C LEU A 187 -2.70 9.56 3.71
N GLN A 188 -3.94 9.81 3.30
CA GLN A 188 -4.51 9.20 2.08
C GLN A 188 -3.88 9.72 0.79
N GLU A 189 -3.26 10.90 0.84
CA GLU A 189 -2.52 11.50 -0.28
C GLU A 189 -1.05 11.08 -0.33
N LEU A 190 -0.51 10.45 0.73
CA LEU A 190 0.87 9.99 0.75
C LEU A 190 1.07 8.81 -0.21
N THR A 191 2.17 8.88 -0.97
CA THR A 191 2.60 7.78 -1.83
C THR A 191 3.20 6.64 -1.00
N GLU A 192 3.34 5.44 -1.57
CA GLU A 192 3.99 4.31 -0.88
C GLU A 192 5.44 4.61 -0.47
N ALA A 193 6.15 5.44 -1.24
CA ALA A 193 7.49 5.92 -0.89
C ALA A 193 7.51 6.85 0.34
N GLU A 194 6.37 7.47 0.65
CA GLU A 194 6.19 8.36 1.80
C GLU A 194 5.41 7.70 2.95
N ALA A 195 5.13 6.40 2.82
CA ALA A 195 4.37 5.66 3.80
C ALA A 195 5.07 5.73 5.16
N LEU A 196 4.27 6.02 6.19
CA LEU A 196 4.79 6.07 7.54
C LEU A 196 4.94 4.66 8.09
N PRO A 197 5.97 4.40 8.92
CA PRO A 197 6.09 3.12 9.61
C PRO A 197 4.84 2.88 10.45
N VAL A 198 4.26 1.69 10.32
CA VAL A 198 3.10 1.28 11.13
C VAL A 198 3.57 1.09 12.57
N PHE A 199 2.92 1.77 13.50
CA PHE A 199 3.23 1.70 14.92
C PHE A 199 1.98 1.37 15.72
N GLY A 200 2.08 0.39 16.62
CA GLY A 200 0.95 -0.09 17.41
C GLY A 200 0.79 -1.61 17.34
N PRO A 201 -0.22 -2.18 18.01
CA PRO A 201 -0.52 -3.60 17.91
C PRO A 201 -0.99 -3.93 16.50
N ASP A 202 -0.62 -5.12 16.02
CA ASP A 202 -1.09 -5.62 14.73
C ASP A 202 -2.62 -5.73 14.74
N THR A 203 -3.29 -4.97 13.86
CA THR A 203 -4.75 -4.97 13.78
C THR A 203 -5.29 -6.10 12.90
N ARG A 204 -4.44 -6.89 12.23
CA ARG A 204 -4.86 -8.02 11.38
C ARG A 204 -5.78 -8.99 12.11
N LYS A 205 -5.55 -9.23 13.41
CA LYS A 205 -6.44 -10.05 14.25
C LYS A 205 -7.84 -9.45 14.37
N LEU A 206 -7.93 -8.16 14.64
CA LEU A 206 -9.21 -7.45 14.73
C LEU A 206 -9.89 -7.36 13.37
N GLN A 207 -9.12 -7.17 12.30
CA GLN A 207 -9.63 -7.20 10.93
C GLN A 207 -10.19 -8.58 10.58
N ALA A 208 -9.48 -9.67 10.94
CA ALA A 208 -9.94 -11.04 10.75
C ALA A 208 -11.20 -11.36 11.58
N GLN A 209 -11.24 -10.94 12.85
CA GLN A 209 -12.43 -11.10 13.71
C GLN A 209 -13.62 -10.32 13.16
N SER A 210 -13.41 -9.06 12.76
CA SER A 210 -14.46 -8.27 12.15
C SER A 210 -14.94 -8.90 10.84
N TRP A 211 -14.03 -9.48 10.07
CA TRP A 211 -14.33 -10.18 8.83
C TRP A 211 -15.18 -11.43 9.06
N MET A 212 -14.88 -12.23 10.08
CA MET A 212 -15.69 -13.38 10.48
C MET A 212 -17.13 -12.97 10.83
N VAL A 213 -17.29 -11.91 11.63
CA VAL A 213 -18.61 -11.39 12.02
C VAL A 213 -19.41 -10.92 10.80
N PHE A 214 -18.76 -10.29 9.82
CA PHE A 214 -19.42 -9.84 8.59
C PHE A 214 -19.67 -10.97 7.59
N SER A 215 -18.95 -12.10 7.71
CA SER A 215 -19.07 -13.25 6.80
C SER A 215 -19.97 -14.36 7.36
N ASN A 216 -20.51 -14.20 8.58
CA ASN A 216 -21.20 -15.25 9.33
C ASN A 216 -20.38 -16.56 9.41
N ASP A 217 -19.05 -16.42 9.57
CA ASP A 217 -18.12 -17.54 9.59
C ASP A 217 -17.56 -17.69 11.02
N ASP A 218 -17.79 -18.85 11.65
CA ASP A 218 -17.54 -19.10 13.09
C ASP A 218 -16.13 -19.66 13.40
N GLN A 219 -15.18 -19.62 12.45
CA GLN A 219 -13.84 -20.23 12.60
C GLN A 219 -12.89 -19.47 13.55
N ASP A 220 -12.09 -20.13 14.40
CA ASP A 220 -11.22 -19.44 15.38
C ASP A 220 -10.28 -18.38 14.72
N PRO A 221 -10.26 -17.12 15.21
CA PRO A 221 -9.41 -16.05 14.69
C PRO A 221 -7.91 -16.34 14.63
N ARG A 222 -7.41 -17.24 15.48
CA ARG A 222 -6.00 -17.67 15.46
C ARG A 222 -5.70 -18.52 14.23
N ASP A 223 -6.61 -19.39 13.85
CA ASP A 223 -6.45 -20.30 12.72
C ASP A 223 -6.48 -19.51 11.40
N VAL A 224 -7.36 -18.50 11.32
CA VAL A 224 -7.43 -17.57 10.17
C VAL A 224 -6.11 -16.79 10.02
N LEU A 225 -5.54 -16.29 11.12
CA LEU A 225 -4.28 -15.55 11.07
C LEU A 225 -3.09 -16.44 10.72
N GLU A 226 -2.98 -17.64 11.32
CA GLU A 226 -1.92 -18.58 11.00
C GLU A 226 -1.99 -19.07 9.55
N SER A 227 -3.20 -19.27 9.03
CA SER A 227 -3.45 -19.58 7.63
C SER A 227 -2.88 -18.48 6.71
N ALA A 228 -3.29 -17.22 6.95
CA ALA A 228 -2.84 -16.08 6.14
C ALA A 228 -1.31 -15.86 6.21
N ILE A 229 -0.68 -16.09 7.37
CA ILE A 229 0.78 -15.97 7.54
C ILE A 229 1.51 -17.08 6.80
N THR A 230 1.03 -18.32 6.93
CA THR A 230 1.63 -19.50 6.30
C THR A 230 1.54 -19.41 4.78
N GLU A 231 0.40 -18.95 4.28
CA GLU A 231 0.17 -18.73 2.85
C GLU A 231 1.11 -17.65 2.28
N ALA A 232 1.25 -16.51 2.97
CA ALA A 232 2.17 -15.46 2.56
C ALA A 232 3.64 -15.95 2.49
N ARG A 233 4.04 -16.84 3.40
CA ARG A 233 5.38 -17.45 3.42
C ARG A 233 5.58 -18.49 2.32
N ALA A 234 4.60 -19.36 2.10
CA ALA A 234 4.63 -20.34 1.01
C ALA A 234 4.69 -19.64 -0.36
N TRP A 235 3.96 -18.54 -0.51
CA TRP A 235 4.00 -17.70 -1.70
C TRP A 235 5.38 -17.07 -1.94
N ALA A 236 6.02 -16.55 -0.89
CA ALA A 236 7.38 -15.99 -0.98
C ALA A 236 8.43 -17.06 -1.32
N ALA A 237 8.30 -18.27 -0.75
CA ALA A 237 9.20 -19.38 -1.02
C ALA A 237 9.07 -19.90 -2.47
N ALA A 238 7.88 -19.85 -3.07
CA ALA A 238 7.65 -20.27 -4.44
C ALA A 238 8.30 -19.34 -5.50
N GLN A 239 8.79 -18.17 -5.10
CA GLN A 239 9.42 -17.19 -5.98
C GLN A 239 10.96 -17.26 -6.03
N THR A 240 11.60 -18.15 -5.26
CA THR A 240 13.05 -18.34 -5.33
C THR A 240 13.44 -19.29 -6.46
N VAL A 241 14.26 -18.82 -7.40
CA VAL A 241 14.80 -19.63 -8.51
C VAL A 241 16.12 -20.28 -8.07
N PRO A 242 16.34 -21.60 -8.24
CA PRO A 242 17.64 -22.22 -7.99
C PRO A 242 18.69 -21.76 -9.03
N ALA A 243 19.94 -21.62 -8.61
CA ALA A 243 21.06 -21.21 -9.46
C ALA A 243 21.26 -22.14 -10.67
N ARG A 244 21.54 -21.53 -11.83
CA ARG A 244 21.69 -22.18 -13.15
C ARG A 244 22.92 -23.08 -13.24
N GLU A 245 22.74 -24.27 -13.82
CA GLU A 245 23.81 -24.97 -14.57
C GLU A 245 23.68 -24.65 -16.07
N SER A 246 24.80 -24.23 -16.64
CA SER A 246 24.98 -23.80 -18.02
C SER A 246 24.96 -24.97 -19.00
N ARG A 247 24.19 -24.89 -20.10
CA ARG A 247 24.45 -25.70 -21.32
C ARG A 247 23.95 -24.98 -22.59
N ASN A 248 24.62 -25.29 -23.69
CA ASN A 248 24.88 -24.45 -24.87
C ASN A 248 23.72 -24.25 -25.85
N LEU A 249 23.78 -23.14 -26.58
CA LEU A 249 22.85 -22.65 -27.62
C LEU A 249 23.11 -23.28 -29.00
N VAL A 250 22.02 -23.57 -29.74
CA VAL A 250 22.00 -23.62 -31.21
C VAL A 250 20.72 -22.89 -31.69
N PRO A 251 20.78 -22.01 -32.71
CA PRO A 251 19.63 -21.21 -33.12
C PRO A 251 18.89 -21.82 -34.33
N HIS A 252 17.57 -21.88 -34.27
CA HIS A 252 16.71 -21.98 -35.45
C HIS A 252 15.60 -20.93 -35.41
N THR A 253 15.43 -20.31 -36.58
CA THR A 253 14.57 -19.18 -36.92
C THR A 253 13.18 -19.67 -37.33
N GLU A 254 12.13 -18.97 -36.92
CA GLU A 254 11.00 -18.43 -37.73
C GLU A 254 9.64 -18.34 -37.01
N PRO A 255 8.75 -17.43 -37.47
CA PRO A 255 7.97 -16.55 -36.61
C PRO A 255 6.53 -17.01 -36.44
N ASN A 256 5.89 -16.68 -35.31
CA ASN A 256 4.46 -16.32 -35.30
C ASN A 256 4.03 -15.72 -33.95
N LEU A 257 3.36 -14.57 -34.05
CA LEU A 257 2.60 -13.81 -33.04
C LEU A 257 2.37 -14.51 -31.69
N VAL A 258 3.17 -14.10 -30.69
CA VAL A 258 3.16 -14.57 -29.30
C VAL A 258 1.78 -14.36 -28.65
N ALA A 259 1.04 -15.44 -28.43
CA ALA A 259 -0.06 -15.46 -27.47
C ALA A 259 0.52 -15.78 -26.08
N GLU A 260 0.18 -14.99 -25.07
CA GLU A 260 0.58 -15.26 -23.69
C GLU A 260 -0.03 -16.60 -23.23
N TRP A 261 0.68 -17.36 -22.40
CA TRP A 261 0.27 -18.71 -22.01
C TRP A 261 0.07 -18.85 -20.49
N CYS A 262 -0.86 -19.74 -20.10
CA CYS A 262 -1.21 -20.01 -18.72
C CYS A 262 -1.34 -21.53 -18.49
N GLN A 263 -0.59 -22.07 -17.53
CA GLN A 263 -0.65 -23.48 -17.16
C GLN A 263 -1.68 -23.71 -16.07
N VAL A 264 -2.53 -24.73 -16.25
CA VAL A 264 -3.61 -25.09 -15.33
C VAL A 264 -3.46 -26.55 -14.90
N ASP A 265 -3.73 -26.82 -13.63
CA ASP A 265 -3.82 -28.18 -13.10
C ASP A 265 -4.77 -28.26 -11.90
N GLY A 266 -5.37 -29.43 -11.70
CA GLY A 266 -6.25 -29.75 -10.58
C GLY A 266 -5.78 -31.02 -9.88
N ALA A 267 -5.78 -31.01 -8.55
CA ALA A 267 -5.35 -32.13 -7.72
C ALA A 267 -6.53 -32.71 -6.93
N TRP A 268 -6.60 -34.05 -6.84
CA TRP A 268 -7.66 -34.78 -6.12
C TRP A 268 -7.12 -36.09 -5.50
N LYS A 269 -7.66 -36.55 -4.37
CA LYS A 269 -7.40 -37.87 -3.77
C LYS A 269 -8.70 -38.58 -3.35
N GLU A 270 -8.66 -39.90 -3.36
CA GLU A 270 -9.79 -40.78 -3.00
C GLU A 270 -10.23 -40.68 -1.54
N THR A 271 -9.36 -40.17 -0.65
CA THR A 271 -9.62 -39.99 0.79
C THR A 271 -10.27 -38.64 1.16
N ASP A 272 -10.59 -37.78 0.18
CA ASP A 272 -11.10 -36.42 0.42
C ASP A 272 -12.59 -36.44 0.82
N CYS A 273 -13.02 -35.61 1.79
CA CYS A 273 -14.34 -35.64 2.46
C CYS A 273 -15.59 -35.39 1.59
N ARG A 274 -15.44 -35.20 0.27
CA ARG A 274 -16.51 -35.01 -0.72
C ARG A 274 -16.78 -36.30 -1.53
N VAL A 275 -16.71 -37.46 -0.88
CA VAL A 275 -16.87 -38.78 -1.49
C VAL A 275 -18.33 -38.99 -1.92
N GLY A 276 -18.57 -38.99 -3.23
CA GLY A 276 -19.86 -39.40 -3.79
C GLY A 276 -19.91 -39.71 -5.29
N LEU A 277 -18.89 -39.35 -6.10
CA LEU A 277 -18.98 -39.46 -7.57
C LEU A 277 -17.76 -40.08 -8.30
N GLY A 278 -16.85 -40.79 -7.60
CA GLY A 278 -15.77 -41.56 -8.23
C GLY A 278 -14.85 -40.75 -9.17
N GLU A 279 -14.28 -41.41 -10.20
CA GLU A 279 -13.30 -40.85 -11.16
C GLU A 279 -13.70 -39.51 -11.81
N GLY A 280 -14.99 -39.15 -11.81
CA GLY A 280 -15.49 -37.88 -12.32
C GLY A 280 -15.02 -36.65 -11.55
N TYR A 281 -14.76 -36.75 -10.23
CA TYR A 281 -14.34 -35.60 -9.41
C TYR A 281 -12.96 -35.04 -9.79
N HIS A 282 -12.09 -35.91 -10.30
CA HIS A 282 -10.79 -35.50 -10.81
C HIS A 282 -10.91 -34.60 -12.05
N LEU A 283 -11.88 -34.88 -12.94
CA LEU A 283 -12.22 -34.03 -14.08
C LEU A 283 -12.91 -32.73 -13.64
N TYR A 284 -13.75 -32.78 -12.61
CA TYR A 284 -14.34 -31.58 -11.99
C TYR A 284 -13.29 -30.62 -11.42
N SER A 285 -12.31 -31.13 -10.66
CA SER A 285 -11.21 -30.34 -10.10
C SER A 285 -10.38 -29.63 -11.19
N ARG A 286 -10.10 -30.35 -12.28
CA ARG A 286 -9.32 -29.83 -13.43
C ARG A 286 -10.09 -28.80 -14.25
N ALA A 287 -11.36 -29.03 -14.53
CA ALA A 287 -12.20 -28.07 -15.24
C ALA A 287 -12.51 -26.82 -14.37
N GLY A 288 -12.67 -26.99 -13.05
CA GLY A 288 -12.76 -25.87 -12.10
C GLY A 288 -11.50 -24.99 -12.09
N SER A 289 -10.32 -25.62 -12.04
CA SER A 289 -9.02 -24.92 -12.12
C SER A 289 -8.87 -24.15 -13.43
N SER A 290 -9.31 -24.74 -14.56
CA SER A 290 -9.31 -24.06 -15.86
C SER A 290 -10.24 -22.84 -15.90
N SER A 291 -11.47 -22.97 -15.40
CA SER A 291 -12.44 -21.85 -15.35
C SER A 291 -11.91 -20.70 -14.50
N TRP A 292 -11.34 -21.01 -13.34
CA TRP A 292 -10.74 -20.03 -12.45
C TRP A 292 -9.56 -19.30 -13.11
N ALA A 293 -8.64 -20.03 -13.74
CA ALA A 293 -7.50 -19.43 -14.45
C ALA A 293 -7.95 -18.51 -15.60
N MET A 294 -9.01 -18.89 -16.32
CA MET A 294 -9.61 -18.06 -17.37
C MET A 294 -10.18 -16.74 -16.81
N GLN A 295 -10.91 -16.79 -15.70
CA GLN A 295 -11.44 -15.58 -15.04
C GLN A 295 -10.32 -14.65 -14.57
N CYS A 296 -9.23 -15.21 -14.02
CA CYS A 296 -8.06 -14.43 -13.62
C CYS A 296 -7.41 -13.69 -14.80
N MET A 297 -7.25 -14.34 -15.94
CA MET A 297 -6.66 -13.69 -17.12
C MET A 297 -7.53 -12.54 -17.66
N LEU A 298 -8.86 -12.70 -17.62
CA LEU A 298 -9.81 -11.65 -18.01
C LEU A 298 -9.74 -10.43 -17.06
N ILE A 299 -9.62 -10.66 -15.74
CA ILE A 299 -9.44 -9.60 -14.73
C ILE A 299 -8.18 -8.77 -15.00
N HIS A 300 -7.12 -9.41 -15.50
CA HIS A 300 -5.86 -8.75 -15.85
C HIS A 300 -5.80 -8.22 -17.30
N ASN A 301 -6.97 -8.09 -17.95
CA ASN A 301 -7.12 -7.59 -19.31
C ASN A 301 -6.31 -8.38 -20.35
N LYS A 302 -6.04 -9.66 -20.09
CA LYS A 302 -5.35 -10.57 -21.00
C LYS A 302 -6.38 -11.29 -21.87
N GLN A 303 -6.64 -10.74 -23.05
CA GLN A 303 -7.70 -11.21 -23.95
C GLN A 303 -7.21 -12.17 -25.06
N ARG A 304 -5.90 -12.43 -25.14
CA ARG A 304 -5.27 -13.32 -26.13
C ARG A 304 -4.42 -14.37 -25.43
N MET A 305 -5.01 -15.52 -25.10
CA MET A 305 -4.41 -16.50 -24.20
C MET A 305 -4.36 -17.92 -24.80
N ASN A 306 -3.26 -18.62 -24.55
CA ASN A 306 -3.12 -20.06 -24.70
C ASN A 306 -3.08 -20.75 -23.33
N PHE A 307 -4.13 -21.48 -22.99
CA PHE A 307 -4.17 -22.29 -21.78
C PHE A 307 -3.53 -23.66 -22.04
N GLN A 308 -2.76 -24.16 -21.08
CA GLN A 308 -2.03 -25.43 -21.17
C GLN A 308 -2.42 -26.34 -20.01
N THR A 309 -2.77 -27.60 -20.32
CA THR A 309 -3.14 -28.61 -19.32
C THR A 309 -2.48 -29.94 -19.65
N ASP A 310 -2.19 -30.76 -18.64
CA ASP A 310 -1.75 -32.15 -18.80
C ASP A 310 -2.91 -33.16 -18.83
N CYS A 311 -4.15 -32.68 -18.85
CA CYS A 311 -5.35 -33.51 -18.95
C CYS A 311 -5.89 -33.53 -20.38
N THR A 312 -5.69 -34.64 -21.09
CA THR A 312 -6.24 -34.84 -22.44
C THR A 312 -7.77 -34.79 -22.47
N ASP A 313 -8.43 -35.28 -21.42
CA ASP A 313 -9.89 -35.32 -21.34
C ASP A 313 -10.47 -33.92 -21.14
N LEU A 314 -9.81 -33.04 -20.39
CA LEU A 314 -10.22 -31.63 -20.27
C LEU A 314 -10.17 -30.91 -21.63
N VAL A 315 -9.14 -31.17 -22.44
CA VAL A 315 -9.05 -30.61 -23.80
C VAL A 315 -10.21 -31.11 -24.67
N LYS A 316 -10.55 -32.40 -24.58
CA LYS A 316 -11.69 -32.99 -25.31
C LYS A 316 -13.03 -32.44 -24.83
N MET A 317 -13.22 -32.30 -23.52
CA MET A 317 -14.45 -31.76 -22.91
C MET A 317 -14.73 -30.33 -23.36
N VAL A 318 -13.71 -29.48 -23.43
CA VAL A 318 -13.84 -28.09 -23.88
C VAL A 318 -14.04 -27.99 -25.41
N SER A 319 -13.49 -28.95 -26.16
CA SER A 319 -13.62 -28.97 -27.63
C SER A 319 -14.97 -29.53 -28.11
N ALA A 320 -15.53 -30.51 -27.38
CA ALA A 320 -16.78 -31.19 -27.72
C ALA A 320 -17.72 -31.32 -26.49
N PRO A 321 -18.24 -30.21 -25.95
CA PRO A 321 -18.98 -30.22 -24.68
C PRO A 321 -20.31 -31.00 -24.71
N ARG A 322 -20.88 -31.22 -25.90
CA ARG A 322 -22.14 -31.98 -26.07
C ARG A 322 -21.99 -33.48 -25.80
N GLU A 323 -20.75 -34.00 -25.83
CA GLU A 323 -20.45 -35.41 -25.55
C GLU A 323 -20.29 -35.69 -24.04
N TRP A 324 -20.21 -34.63 -23.22
CA TRP A 324 -19.90 -34.70 -21.78
C TRP A 324 -21.04 -34.13 -20.94
N LEU A 325 -22.26 -34.61 -21.17
CA LEU A 325 -23.50 -34.12 -20.56
C LEU A 325 -23.47 -34.10 -19.01
N ALA A 326 -22.73 -35.04 -18.39
CA ALA A 326 -22.54 -35.10 -16.94
C ALA A 326 -21.77 -33.90 -16.34
N PHE A 327 -21.12 -33.08 -17.18
CA PHE A 327 -20.34 -31.91 -16.79
C PHE A 327 -20.89 -30.60 -17.39
N ALA A 328 -22.13 -30.62 -17.91
CA ALA A 328 -22.73 -29.52 -18.66
C ALA A 328 -22.67 -28.17 -17.92
N ASN A 329 -22.97 -28.14 -16.62
CA ASN A 329 -22.95 -26.91 -15.81
C ASN A 329 -21.54 -26.30 -15.70
N LEU A 330 -20.51 -27.15 -15.60
CA LEU A 330 -19.12 -26.70 -15.49
C LEU A 330 -18.58 -26.23 -16.85
N LEU A 331 -18.98 -26.92 -17.92
CA LEU A 331 -18.63 -26.57 -19.29
C LEU A 331 -19.34 -25.30 -19.76
N GLU A 332 -20.53 -25.00 -19.25
CA GLU A 332 -21.21 -23.73 -19.51
C GLU A 332 -20.43 -22.53 -18.96
N GLU A 333 -19.86 -22.64 -17.76
CA GLU A 333 -19.02 -21.59 -17.17
C GLU A 333 -17.68 -21.42 -17.90
N VAL A 334 -17.05 -22.52 -18.32
CA VAL A 334 -15.83 -22.47 -19.16
C VAL A 334 -16.13 -21.83 -20.51
N GLU A 335 -17.26 -22.18 -21.13
CA GLU A 335 -17.70 -21.64 -22.42
C GLU A 335 -18.05 -20.15 -22.34
N LYS A 336 -18.71 -19.73 -21.25
CA LYS A 336 -19.01 -18.33 -20.96
C LYS A 336 -17.74 -17.51 -20.81
N CYS A 337 -16.72 -18.04 -20.13
CA CYS A 337 -15.41 -17.40 -20.03
C CYS A 337 -14.70 -17.38 -21.39
N ARG A 338 -14.76 -18.47 -22.17
CA ARG A 338 -14.15 -18.58 -23.50
C ARG A 338 -14.60 -17.47 -24.44
N ARG A 339 -15.90 -17.15 -24.46
CA ARG A 339 -16.49 -16.10 -25.31
C ARG A 339 -15.99 -14.69 -25.00
N GLN A 340 -15.38 -14.47 -23.84
CA GLN A 340 -14.84 -13.16 -23.44
C GLN A 340 -13.40 -12.92 -23.92
N PHE A 341 -12.72 -13.95 -24.48
CA PHE A 341 -11.39 -13.81 -25.06
C PHE A 341 -11.45 -13.49 -26.56
N LYS A 342 -10.55 -12.61 -27.04
CA LYS A 342 -10.35 -12.32 -28.46
C LYS A 342 -9.60 -13.45 -29.17
N THR A 343 -8.71 -14.14 -28.46
CA THR A 343 -8.01 -15.33 -28.94
C THR A 343 -7.90 -16.32 -27.79
N PHE A 344 -8.38 -17.54 -28.00
CA PHE A 344 -8.37 -18.61 -27.02
C PHE A 344 -7.89 -19.91 -27.67
N SER A 345 -6.93 -20.57 -27.04
CA SER A 345 -6.58 -21.97 -27.31
C SER A 345 -6.38 -22.71 -25.99
N LEU A 346 -6.75 -23.98 -25.96
CA LEU A 346 -6.46 -24.90 -24.86
C LEU A 346 -5.66 -26.08 -25.42
N THR A 347 -4.43 -26.24 -24.96
CA THR A 347 -3.46 -27.21 -25.51
C THR A 347 -3.02 -28.23 -24.47
N HIS A 348 -2.86 -29.48 -24.90
CA HIS A 348 -2.33 -30.53 -24.05
C HIS A 348 -0.79 -30.44 -23.98
N ILE A 349 -0.23 -30.54 -22.78
CA ILE A 349 1.21 -30.62 -22.52
C ILE A 349 1.54 -31.86 -21.67
N PRO A 350 2.71 -32.51 -21.85
CA PRO A 350 3.11 -33.61 -20.97
C PRO A 350 3.20 -33.17 -19.50
N ARG A 351 2.83 -34.05 -18.55
CA ARG A 351 2.88 -33.77 -17.11
C ARG A 351 4.25 -33.31 -16.61
N THR A 352 5.32 -33.79 -17.24
CA THR A 352 6.71 -33.35 -16.96
C THR A 352 6.96 -31.87 -17.25
N LYS A 353 6.12 -31.25 -18.10
CA LYS A 353 6.15 -29.81 -18.42
C LYS A 353 5.15 -28.98 -17.60
N ASN A 354 4.21 -29.61 -16.87
CA ASN A 354 3.19 -28.94 -16.03
C ASN A 354 3.54 -28.95 -14.53
N THR A 355 4.83 -29.03 -14.18
CA THR A 355 5.29 -29.30 -12.80
C THR A 355 5.00 -28.18 -11.81
N LYS A 356 4.82 -26.94 -12.27
CA LYS A 356 4.54 -25.79 -11.40
C LYS A 356 3.07 -25.74 -10.98
N ALA A 357 2.15 -25.86 -11.94
CA ALA A 357 0.72 -25.90 -11.66
C ALA A 357 0.36 -27.13 -10.81
N ASP A 358 0.96 -28.28 -11.10
CA ASP A 358 0.79 -29.51 -10.34
C ASP A 358 1.24 -29.38 -8.87
N LYS A 359 2.40 -28.75 -8.62
CA LYS A 359 2.86 -28.49 -7.24
C LYS A 359 1.94 -27.54 -6.49
N LEU A 360 1.45 -26.50 -7.15
CA LEU A 360 0.50 -25.55 -6.57
C LEU A 360 -0.82 -26.23 -6.20
N ALA A 361 -1.40 -26.99 -7.13
CA ALA A 361 -2.64 -27.72 -6.90
C ALA A 361 -2.49 -28.76 -5.78
N ARG A 362 -1.37 -29.50 -5.75
CA ARG A 362 -1.09 -30.48 -4.68
C ARG A 362 -0.87 -29.82 -3.32
N SER A 363 -0.22 -28.66 -3.28
CA SER A 363 0.02 -27.90 -2.05
C SER A 363 -1.26 -27.27 -1.49
N ALA A 364 -2.16 -26.79 -2.36
CA ALA A 364 -3.47 -26.27 -1.94
C ALA A 364 -4.35 -27.39 -1.35
N ARG A 365 -4.36 -28.57 -1.98
CA ARG A 365 -5.11 -29.74 -1.50
C ARG A 365 -4.58 -30.31 -0.17
N ALA A 366 -3.29 -30.16 0.12
CA ALA A 366 -2.71 -30.68 1.36
C ALA A 366 -3.10 -29.87 2.62
N GLN A 367 -3.85 -28.78 2.45
CA GLN A 367 -4.33 -27.95 3.55
C GLN A 367 -5.65 -28.49 4.10
N PRO A 368 -5.88 -28.41 5.42
CA PRO A 368 -7.06 -28.98 6.08
C PRO A 368 -8.36 -28.16 5.86
N TYR A 369 -8.29 -27.05 5.13
CA TYR A 369 -9.41 -26.15 4.82
C TYR A 369 -9.38 -25.72 3.35
N ASP A 370 -10.55 -25.37 2.79
CA ASP A 370 -10.68 -24.88 1.42
C ASP A 370 -9.92 -23.54 1.26
N VAL A 371 -9.04 -23.44 0.26
CA VAL A 371 -8.21 -22.26 -0.02
C VAL A 371 -8.89 -21.38 -1.06
N TYR A 372 -9.29 -20.15 -0.69
CA TYR A 372 -10.01 -19.23 -1.59
C TYR A 372 -9.25 -17.94 -1.95
N TYR A 373 -8.03 -17.74 -1.45
CA TYR A 373 -7.30 -16.48 -1.59
C TYR A 373 -6.17 -16.56 -2.62
N ILE A 374 -6.15 -15.64 -3.59
CA ILE A 374 -5.03 -15.46 -4.52
C ILE A 374 -4.70 -13.96 -4.62
N ASN A 375 -3.41 -13.68 -4.47
CA ASN A 375 -2.80 -12.36 -4.44
C ASN A 375 -3.25 -11.44 -5.60
N SER A 376 -3.46 -10.16 -5.32
CA SER A 376 -4.01 -9.16 -6.26
C SER A 376 -3.00 -8.63 -7.30
N VAL A 377 -1.91 -9.35 -7.57
CA VAL A 377 -0.89 -8.98 -8.55
C VAL A 377 -0.69 -10.14 -9.53
N PRO A 378 -0.92 -9.94 -10.84
CA PRO A 378 -0.60 -10.97 -11.82
C PRO A 378 0.91 -11.21 -11.82
N PRO A 379 1.37 -12.46 -11.98
CA PRO A 379 2.80 -12.73 -12.11
C PRO A 379 3.39 -11.89 -13.26
N VAL A 380 4.62 -11.40 -13.07
CA VAL A 380 5.43 -10.86 -14.16
C VAL A 380 5.52 -11.93 -15.23
N SER A 381 5.20 -11.60 -16.47
CA SER A 381 5.38 -12.48 -17.62
C SER A 381 6.80 -13.00 -17.62
N LEU A 382 6.98 -14.28 -17.28
CA LEU A 382 8.29 -14.92 -17.38
C LEU A 382 8.60 -15.07 -18.87
N PRO A 383 9.81 -14.69 -19.33
CA PRO A 383 10.26 -15.06 -20.66
C PRO A 383 10.22 -16.59 -20.79
N GLU A 384 9.92 -17.07 -21.99
CA GLU A 384 9.70 -18.48 -22.31
C GLU A 384 10.74 -19.41 -21.70
N PRO A 385 10.36 -20.64 -21.29
CA PRO A 385 11.33 -21.71 -21.21
C PRO A 385 11.87 -21.92 -22.63
N ARG A 386 13.15 -21.58 -22.83
CA ARG A 386 13.90 -21.98 -24.02
C ARG A 386 14.00 -23.50 -24.08
#